data_AF-A0A7W4EYB3-F1
#
_entry.id   AF-A0A7W4EYB3-F1
#
_cell.length_a   1.000
_cell.length_b   1.000
_cell.length_c   1.000
_cell.angle_alpha   90.00
_cell.angle_beta   90.00
_cell.angle_gamma   90.00
#
_symmetry.space_group_name_H-M   'P 1'
#
loop_
_entity.id
_entity.type
_entity.pdbx_description
1 polymer ?
#
loop_
_entity_poly.entity_id
_entity_poly.type
_entity_poly.pdbx_seq_one_letter_code
_entity_poly.pdbx_strand_id
1 'polypeptide(L)' 'MSREERLRLRNQKVRRVFSELERKHPQWKLSALLEETARQVPPISTTTVSAIIKQYGIYAN' A
#
# COMPACT_ATOMS: atom_id res chain seq x y z
N MET A 1 4.22 7.46 -20.09
CA MET A 1 3.78 7.50 -18.68
C MET A 1 4.85 8.21 -17.86
N SER A 2 4.50 9.29 -17.17
CA SER A 2 5.46 10.06 -16.38
C SER A 2 5.88 9.32 -15.11
N ARG A 3 6.96 9.77 -14.44
CA ARG A 3 7.34 9.25 -13.13
C ARG A 3 6.21 9.40 -12.11
N GLU A 4 5.53 10.54 -12.14
CA GLU A 4 4.43 10.85 -11.24
C GLU A 4 3.22 9.93 -11.47
N GLU A 5 2.85 9.67 -12.73
CA GLU A 5 1.79 8.72 -13.04
C GLU A 5 2.11 7.31 -12.55
N ARG A 6 3.35 6.84 -12.74
CA ARG A 6 3.78 5.53 -12.22
C ARG A 6 3.65 5.45 -10.71
N LEU A 7 4.05 6.50 -9.99
CA LEU A 7 3.93 6.57 -8.54
C LEU A 7 2.47 6.60 -8.10
N ARG A 8 1.61 7.37 -8.77
CA ARG A 8 0.17 7.45 -8.51
C ARG A 8 -0.51 6.09 -8.70
N LEU A 9 -0.27 5.43 -9.82
CA LEU A 9 -0.83 4.10 -10.11
C LEU A 9 -0.37 3.06 -9.09
N ARG A 10 0.91 3.09 -8.69
CA ARG A 10 1.43 2.23 -7.63
C ARG A 10 0.73 2.51 -6.30
N ASN A 11 0.61 3.77 -5.88
CA ASN A 11 -0.03 4.13 -4.61
C ASN A 11 -1.50 3.69 -4.60
N GLN A 12 -2.21 3.87 -5.72
CA GLN A 12 -3.59 3.39 -5.87
C GLN A 12 -3.67 1.86 -5.77
N LYS A 13 -2.74 1.13 -6.41
CA LYS A 13 -2.64 -0.33 -6.31
C LYS A 13 -2.42 -0.78 -4.86
N VAL A 14 -1.52 -0.12 -4.13
CA VAL A 14 -1.25 -0.40 -2.70
C VAL A 14 -2.52 -0.23 -1.87
N ARG A 15 -3.22 0.91 -1.99
CA ARG A 15 -4.46 1.18 -1.25
C ARG A 15 -5.54 0.14 -1.54
N ARG A 16 -5.67 -0.26 -2.81
CA ARG A 16 -6.61 -1.31 -3.23
C ARG A 16 -6.28 -2.67 -2.61
N VAL A 17 -5.03 -3.13 -2.76
CA VAL A 17 -4.59 -4.44 -2.23
C VAL A 17 -4.76 -4.49 -0.71
N PHE A 18 -4.35 -3.43 -0.01
CA PHE A 18 -4.51 -3.35 1.45
C PHE A 18 -5.99 -3.47 1.87
N SER A 19 -6.87 -2.70 1.22
CA SER A 19 -8.31 -2.72 1.53
C SER A 19 -8.96 -4.09 1.22
N GLU A 20 -8.53 -4.75 0.16
CA GLU A 20 -8.99 -6.10 -0.17
C GLU A 20 -8.52 -7.13 0.87
N LEU A 21 -7.28 -7.01 1.36
CA LEU A 21 -6.75 -7.87 2.42
C LEU A 21 -7.45 -7.64 3.76
N GLU A 22 -7.67 -6.38 4.14
CA GLU A 22 -8.37 -6.01 5.37
C GLU A 22 -9.80 -6.57 5.37
N ARG A 23 -10.51 -6.48 4.23
CA ARG A 23 -11.85 -7.06 4.09
C ARG A 23 -11.85 -8.60 4.12
N LYS A 24 -10.85 -9.25 3.52
CA LYS A 24 -10.76 -10.72 3.48
C LYS A 24 -10.30 -11.30 4.83
N HIS A 25 -9.53 -10.55 5.59
CA HIS A 25 -8.88 -11.00 6.82
C HIS A 25 -9.05 -9.96 7.95
N PRO A 26 -10.28 -9.70 8.41
CA PRO A 26 -10.56 -8.68 9.44
C PRO A 26 -9.88 -8.97 10.79
N GLN A 27 -9.46 -10.22 11.04
CA GLN A 27 -8.74 -10.63 12.24
C GLN A 27 -7.22 -10.40 12.17
N TRP A 28 -6.68 -10.05 11.00
CA TRP A 28 -5.25 -9.83 10.85
C TRP A 28 -4.81 -8.53 11.52
N LYS A 29 -3.64 -8.59 12.15
CA LYS A 29 -2.98 -7.39 12.68
C LYS A 29 -2.53 -6.50 11.53
N LEU A 30 -2.47 -5.19 11.80
CA LEU A 30 -1.96 -4.21 10.84
C LEU A 30 -0.58 -4.60 10.27
N SER A 31 0.33 -5.11 11.09
CA SER A 31 1.66 -5.55 10.62
C SER A 31 1.58 -6.63 9.54
N ALA A 32 0.70 -7.63 9.71
CA ALA A 32 0.50 -8.70 8.74
C ALA A 32 -0.10 -8.16 7.43
N LEU A 33 -1.08 -7.25 7.52
CA LEU A 33 -1.66 -6.58 6.35
C LEU A 33 -0.60 -5.78 5.57
N LEU A 34 0.30 -5.07 6.27
CA LEU A 34 1.37 -4.29 5.67
C LEU A 34 2.42 -5.18 4.99
N GLU A 35 2.84 -6.26 5.65
CA GLU A 35 3.78 -7.24 5.10
C GLU A 35 3.24 -7.94 3.85
N GLU A 36 1.99 -8.39 3.91
CA GLU A 36 1.34 -9.04 2.77
C GLU A 36 1.16 -8.08 1.60
N THR A 37 0.74 -6.85 1.87
CA THR A 37 0.60 -5.81 0.82
C THR A 37 1.94 -5.52 0.16
N ALA A 38 3.04 -5.42 0.92
CA ALA A 38 4.38 -5.20 0.37
C ALA A 38 4.83 -6.38 -0.50
N ARG A 39 4.51 -7.62 -0.10
CA ARG A 39 4.80 -8.84 -0.88
C ARG A 39 4.04 -8.88 -2.21
N GLN A 40 2.79 -8.42 -2.24
CA GLN A 40 1.96 -8.40 -3.45
C GLN A 40 2.22 -7.20 -4.38
N VAL A 41 2.87 -6.14 -3.87
CA VAL A 41 3.22 -4.95 -4.65
C VAL A 41 4.72 -4.69 -4.61
N PRO A 42 5.58 -5.60 -5.11
CA PRO A 42 7.00 -5.34 -5.21
C PRO A 42 7.27 -4.18 -6.20
N PRO A 43 8.37 -3.41 -6.03
CA PRO A 43 9.44 -3.58 -5.05
C PRO A 43 9.41 -2.52 -3.92
N ILE A 44 8.33 -2.42 -3.14
CA ILE A 44 8.26 -1.46 -2.01
C ILE A 44 8.35 -2.13 -0.64
N SER A 45 8.88 -1.40 0.32
CA SER A 45 8.97 -1.84 1.71
C SER A 45 7.64 -1.71 2.45
N THR A 46 7.48 -2.42 3.56
CA THR A 46 6.37 -2.28 4.50
C THR A 46 6.22 -0.85 5.02
N THR A 47 7.34 -0.16 5.28
CA THR A 47 7.36 1.26 5.68
C THR A 47 6.76 2.15 4.59
N THR A 48 7.09 1.89 3.32
CA THR A 48 6.51 2.62 2.17
C THR A 48 5.01 2.36 2.05
N VAL A 49 4.56 1.11 2.20
CA VAL A 49 3.13 0.78 2.23
C VAL A 49 2.43 1.55 3.35
N SER A 50 2.98 1.51 4.57
CA SER A 50 2.43 2.21 5.73
C SER A 50 2.29 3.72 5.48
N ALA A 51 3.30 4.36 4.88
CA ALA A 51 3.25 5.77 4.52
C ALA A 51 2.17 6.08 3.47
N ILE A 52 1.98 5.19 2.48
CA ILE A 52 0.93 5.31 1.46
C ILE A 52 -0.48 5.19 2.06
N ILE A 53 -0.68 4.23 2.95
CA ILE A 53 -1.99 4.01 3.61
C ILE A 53 -2.31 5.17 4.56
N LYS A 54 -1.33 5.63 5.34
CA LYS A 54 -1.49 6.78 6.25
C LYS A 54 -1.55 8.13 5.54
N GLN A 55 -1.42 8.16 4.21
CA GLN A 55 -1.40 9.39 3.41
C GLN A 55 -0.34 10.40 3.90
N TYR A 56 0.82 9.89 4.33
CA TYR A 56 1.87 10.72 4.91
C TYR A 56 2.80 11.32 3.85
N GLY A 57 3.14 12.60 3.98
CA GLY A 57 4.10 13.29 3.12
C GLY A 57 3.72 13.24 1.63
N ILE A 58 4.66 12.83 0.78
CA ILE A 58 4.48 12.78 -0.69
C ILE A 58 3.43 11.76 -1.17
N TYR A 59 2.82 11.00 -0.26
CA TYR A 59 1.79 10.00 -0.55
C TYR A 59 0.37 10.45 -0.19
N ALA A 60 0.19 11.71 0.23
CA ALA A 60 -1.12 12.29 0.52
C ALA A 60 -2.01 12.41 -0.73
N ASN A 61 -1.40 12.75 -1.86
CA ASN A 61 -2.07 12.96 -3.15
C ASN A 61 -2.30 11.67 -3.94
#